data_AF-A0A2M7D723-F1
#
_entry.id   AF-A0A2M7D723-F1
#
_cell.length_a   1.000
_cell.length_b   1.000
_cell.length_c   1.000
_cell.angle_alpha   90.00
_cell.angle_beta   90.00
_cell.angle_gamma   90.00
#
_symmetry.space_group_name_H-M   'P 1'
#
loop_
_entity.id
_entity.type
_entity.pdbx_description
1 polymer ?
#
loop_
_entity_poly.entity_id
_entity_poly.type
_entity_poly.pdbx_seq_one_letter_code
_entity_poly.pdbx_strand_id
1 'polypeptide(L)'
;MTRNHKQRGVTLIELLVVIFIISLISGSVLYSSWKGQDQYYVSQSVQKLAADLRRTQNMALSGQTQGAVMPRGYGLYFVSASRYYLFYNTSADLVYAAGASVLLETINLTNNVVVSPVAQSIYFTPPDPTTYINGANAGSLVLTLTRGVRSKTITTYSSGKIDISSP
;
A
#
# COMPACT_ATOMS: atom_id res chain seq x y z
N MET A 1 -19.36 -67.58 -14.66
CA MET A 1 -19.16 -67.26 -13.23
C MET A 1 -19.00 -65.75 -13.10
N THR A 2 -20.02 -65.03 -12.65
CA THR A 2 -19.95 -63.57 -12.39
C THR A 2 -20.33 -63.34 -10.92
N ARG A 3 -19.34 -62.93 -10.11
CA ARG A 3 -19.53 -62.57 -8.70
C ARG A 3 -20.32 -61.26 -8.64
N ASN A 4 -21.56 -61.31 -8.16
CA ASN A 4 -22.34 -60.11 -7.83
C ASN A 4 -21.76 -59.46 -6.57
N HIS A 5 -21.15 -58.28 -6.72
CA HIS A 5 -20.74 -57.45 -5.60
C HIS A 5 -21.96 -56.69 -5.04
N LYS A 6 -22.44 -57.08 -3.85
CA LYS A 6 -23.41 -56.29 -3.07
C LYS A 6 -22.79 -54.93 -2.73
N GLN A 7 -23.30 -53.85 -3.31
CA GLN A 7 -22.93 -52.51 -2.89
C GLN A 7 -23.61 -52.21 -1.54
N ARG A 8 -22.80 -51.89 -0.52
CA ARG A 8 -23.30 -51.48 0.80
C ARG A 8 -23.70 -50.02 0.72
N GLY A 9 -24.94 -49.71 1.09
CA GLY A 9 -25.43 -48.33 1.21
C GLY A 9 -24.90 -47.63 2.44
N VAL A 10 -24.93 -46.30 2.42
CA VAL A 10 -24.48 -45.43 3.52
C VAL A 10 -25.52 -45.45 4.66
N THR A 11 -25.05 -45.47 5.90
CA THR A 11 -25.95 -45.45 7.07
C THR A 11 -26.42 -44.03 7.40
N LEU A 12 -27.59 -43.90 8.04
CA LEU A 12 -28.11 -42.59 8.48
C LEU A 12 -27.15 -41.89 9.45
N ILE A 13 -26.47 -42.66 10.31
CA ILE A 13 -25.52 -42.10 11.26
C ILE A 13 -24.25 -41.59 10.56
N GLU A 14 -23.76 -42.27 9.53
CA GLU A 14 -22.63 -41.79 8.72
C GLU A 14 -22.97 -40.48 8.01
N LEU A 15 -24.21 -40.34 7.49
CA LEU A 15 -24.65 -39.09 6.87
C LEU A 15 -24.66 -37.93 7.87
N LEU A 16 -25.15 -38.16 9.09
CA LEU A 16 -25.17 -37.14 10.15
C LEU A 16 -23.76 -36.73 10.57
N VAL A 17 -22.84 -37.69 10.69
CA VAL A 17 -21.43 -37.41 11.02
C VAL A 17 -20.76 -36.58 9.91
N VAL A 18 -21.03 -36.89 8.63
CA VAL A 18 -20.48 -36.13 7.50
C VAL A 18 -20.99 -34.69 7.49
N ILE A 19 -22.29 -34.47 7.70
CA ILE A 19 -22.88 -33.12 7.76
C ILE A 19 -22.30 -32.32 8.94
N PHE A 20 -22.08 -32.98 10.08
CA PHE A 20 -21.45 -32.38 11.25
C PHE A 20 -19.99 -31.99 11.01
N ILE A 21 -19.21 -32.82 10.33
CA ILE A 21 -17.82 -32.49 9.97
C ILE A 21 -17.78 -31.34 8.96
N ILE A 22 -18.67 -31.35 7.96
CA ILE A 22 -18.76 -30.27 6.97
C ILE A 22 -19.10 -28.94 7.65
N SER A 23 -20.05 -28.91 8.58
CA SER A 23 -20.45 -27.68 9.26
C SER A 23 -19.33 -27.10 10.14
N LEU A 24 -18.57 -27.95 10.84
CA LEU A 24 -17.39 -27.54 11.61
C LEU A 24 -16.29 -26.95 10.72
N ILE A 25 -16.02 -27.60 9.57
CA ILE A 25 -15.02 -27.11 8.61
C ILE A 25 -15.48 -25.79 8.00
N SER A 26 -16.73 -25.68 7.54
CA SER A 26 -17.29 -24.47 6.94
C SER A 26 -17.29 -23.28 7.91
N GLY A 27 -17.65 -23.49 9.18
CA GLY A 27 -17.61 -22.44 10.20
C GLY A 27 -16.18 -21.92 10.45
N SER A 28 -15.20 -22.83 10.46
CA SER A 28 -13.78 -22.48 10.69
C SER A 28 -13.18 -21.68 9.54
N VAL A 29 -13.49 -22.04 8.29
CA VAL A 29 -12.98 -21.36 7.09
C VAL A 29 -13.48 -19.91 7.03
N LEU A 30 -14.78 -19.68 7.27
CA LEU A 30 -15.38 -18.35 7.21
C LEU A 30 -14.79 -17.37 8.23
N TYR A 31 -14.51 -17.84 9.45
CA TYR A 31 -13.89 -17.01 10.48
C TYR A 31 -12.45 -16.57 10.12
N SER A 32 -11.68 -17.44 9.45
CA SER A 32 -10.30 -17.12 9.04
C SER A 32 -10.24 -16.09 7.90
N SER A 33 -11.18 -16.16 6.97
CA SER A 33 -11.20 -15.34 5.75
C SER A 33 -11.32 -13.84 6.05
N TRP A 34 -12.09 -13.47 7.09
CA TRP A 34 -12.23 -12.07 7.50
C TRP A 34 -10.94 -11.50 8.10
N LYS A 35 -10.17 -12.29 8.85
CA LYS A 35 -8.90 -11.85 9.46
C LYS A 35 -7.76 -11.71 8.44
N GLY A 36 -7.77 -12.52 7.38
CA GLY A 36 -6.75 -12.48 6.32
C GLY A 36 -6.94 -11.31 5.36
N GLN A 37 -8.18 -10.94 5.09
CA GLN A 37 -8.51 -9.94 4.06
C GLN A 37 -7.99 -8.54 4.39
N ASP A 38 -8.13 -8.09 5.64
CA ASP A 38 -7.64 -6.77 6.08
C ASP A 38 -6.12 -6.67 5.99
N GLN A 39 -5.42 -7.73 6.42
CA GLN A 39 -3.96 -7.81 6.35
C GLN A 39 -3.47 -7.82 4.90
N TYR A 40 -4.18 -8.51 4.01
CA TYR A 40 -3.90 -8.51 2.58
C TYR A 40 -3.99 -7.09 2.00
N TYR A 41 -5.09 -6.38 2.24
CA TYR A 41 -5.29 -5.04 1.70
C TYR A 41 -4.28 -4.02 2.24
N VAL A 42 -4.00 -4.03 3.54
CA VAL A 42 -2.95 -3.16 4.12
C VAL A 42 -1.59 -3.47 3.49
N SER A 43 -1.25 -4.76 3.34
CA SER A 43 0.02 -5.15 2.72
C SER A 43 0.10 -4.69 1.26
N GLN A 44 -0.98 -4.86 0.49
CA GLN A 44 -1.04 -4.41 -0.89
C GLN A 44 -0.90 -2.89 -1.00
N SER A 45 -1.59 -2.12 -0.16
CA SER A 45 -1.51 -0.66 -0.16
C SER A 45 -0.12 -0.14 0.21
N VAL A 46 0.55 -0.76 1.18
CA VAL A 46 1.93 -0.39 1.54
C VAL A 46 2.92 -0.71 0.41
N GLN A 47 2.78 -1.88 -0.24
CA GLN A 47 3.64 -2.22 -1.38
C GLN A 47 3.42 -1.27 -2.56
N LYS A 48 2.17 -0.88 -2.83
CA LYS A 48 1.84 0.12 -3.85
C LYS A 48 2.48 1.47 -3.51
N LEU A 49 2.31 1.96 -2.28
CA LEU A 49 2.93 3.22 -1.85
C LEU A 49 4.46 3.18 -1.95
N ALA A 50 5.09 2.06 -1.61
CA ALA A 50 6.53 1.89 -1.77
C ALA A 50 6.96 1.91 -3.24
N ALA A 51 6.18 1.30 -4.13
CA ALA A 51 6.41 1.37 -5.56
C ALA A 51 6.27 2.81 -6.09
N ASP A 52 5.26 3.56 -5.64
CA ASP A 52 5.04 4.94 -6.03
C ASP A 52 6.15 5.88 -5.51
N LEU A 53 6.65 5.67 -4.29
CA LEU A 53 7.81 6.39 -3.77
C LEU A 53 9.07 6.11 -4.59
N ARG A 54 9.36 4.84 -4.89
CA ARG A 54 10.52 4.46 -5.73
C ARG A 54 10.38 4.97 -7.16
N ARG A 55 9.17 4.94 -7.72
CA ARG A 55 8.87 5.53 -9.02
C ARG A 55 9.19 7.02 -8.99
N THR A 56 8.73 7.75 -7.98
CA THR A 56 8.98 9.19 -7.80
C THR A 56 10.47 9.50 -7.67
N GLN A 57 11.19 8.72 -6.86
CA GLN A 57 12.65 8.81 -6.74
C GLN A 57 13.35 8.58 -8.08
N ASN A 58 12.91 7.58 -8.86
CA ASN A 58 13.47 7.29 -10.19
C ASN A 58 13.20 8.41 -11.21
N MET A 59 12.06 9.11 -11.12
CA MET A 59 11.78 10.29 -11.96
C MET A 59 12.79 11.41 -11.68
N ALA A 60 13.16 11.62 -10.41
CA ALA A 60 14.20 12.57 -10.05
C ALA A 60 15.60 12.09 -10.50
N LEU A 61 15.97 10.83 -10.26
CA LEU A 61 17.25 10.24 -10.68
C LEU A 61 17.50 10.36 -12.19
N SER A 62 16.49 10.04 -12.98
CA SER A 62 16.58 10.07 -14.44
C SER A 62 16.51 11.49 -15.03
N GLY A 63 16.24 12.52 -14.20
CA GLY A 63 15.96 13.86 -14.67
C GLY A 63 14.76 13.89 -15.62
N GLN A 64 13.75 13.04 -15.37
CA GLN A 64 12.61 12.88 -16.28
C GLN A 64 11.96 14.25 -16.55
N THR A 65 11.66 14.53 -17.81
CA THR A 65 10.94 15.75 -18.21
C THR A 65 9.43 15.49 -18.29
N GLN A 66 8.65 16.56 -18.17
CA GLN A 66 7.20 16.53 -18.35
C GLN A 66 6.86 17.36 -19.59
N GLY A 67 6.91 16.69 -20.76
CA GLY A 67 6.88 17.39 -22.05
C GLY A 67 8.12 18.27 -22.24
N ALA A 68 7.91 19.55 -22.50
CA ALA A 68 8.99 20.54 -22.62
C ALA A 68 9.46 21.11 -21.27
N VAL A 69 8.80 20.76 -20.16
CA VAL A 69 9.15 21.24 -18.83
C VAL A 69 10.21 20.33 -18.22
N MET A 70 11.26 20.93 -17.68
CA MET A 70 12.26 20.24 -16.85
C MET A 70 11.95 20.51 -15.37
N PRO A 71 11.36 19.55 -14.64
CA PRO A 71 11.06 19.76 -13.23
C PRO A 71 12.32 19.89 -12.38
N ARG A 72 12.21 20.66 -11.30
CA ARG A 72 13.26 20.80 -10.28
C ARG A 72 13.21 19.67 -9.24
N GLY A 73 12.24 18.78 -9.35
CA GLY A 73 12.08 17.61 -8.51
C GLY A 73 10.65 17.09 -8.52
N TYR A 74 10.49 15.94 -7.87
CA TYR A 74 9.24 15.18 -7.82
C TYR A 74 8.93 14.81 -6.39
N GLY A 75 7.65 14.77 -6.03
CA GLY A 75 7.27 14.40 -4.67
C GLY A 75 5.91 13.74 -4.55
N LEU A 76 5.72 13.13 -3.39
CA LEU A 76 4.42 12.69 -2.91
C LEU A 76 3.93 13.63 -1.79
N TYR A 77 2.65 13.97 -1.82
CA TYR A 77 1.99 14.75 -0.77
C TYR A 77 0.73 14.06 -0.26
N PHE A 78 0.70 13.72 1.02
CA PHE A 78 -0.39 12.99 1.66
C PHE A 78 -1.53 13.94 2.06
N VAL A 79 -2.35 14.35 1.09
CA VAL A 79 -3.40 15.36 1.28
C VAL A 79 -4.48 14.97 2.29
N SER A 80 -4.81 13.68 2.39
CA SER A 80 -5.81 13.19 3.34
C SER A 80 -5.52 11.73 3.71
N ALA A 81 -6.30 11.20 4.64
CA ALA A 81 -6.12 9.85 5.12
C ALA A 81 -6.32 8.78 4.02
N SER A 82 -7.03 9.09 2.94
CA SER A 82 -7.32 8.14 1.86
C SER A 82 -6.70 8.52 0.52
N ARG A 83 -5.88 9.57 0.46
CA ARG A 83 -5.40 10.12 -0.81
C ARG A 83 -4.07 10.82 -0.68
N TYR A 84 -3.24 10.66 -1.70
CA TYR A 84 -2.02 11.42 -1.87
C TYR A 84 -1.82 11.81 -3.33
N TYR A 85 -1.00 12.82 -3.53
CA TYR A 85 -0.69 13.41 -4.82
C TYR A 85 0.72 13.03 -5.23
N LEU A 86 0.91 12.70 -6.49
CA LEU A 86 2.20 12.77 -7.16
C LEU A 86 2.28 14.13 -7.85
N PHE A 87 3.31 14.90 -7.53
CA PHE A 87 3.50 16.26 -8.04
C PHE A 87 4.95 16.51 -8.45
N TYR A 88 5.16 17.59 -9.20
CA TYR A 88 6.48 18.15 -9.47
C TYR A 88 6.47 19.67 -9.25
N ASN A 89 7.62 20.24 -8.92
CA ASN A 89 7.81 21.69 -8.86
C ASN A 89 8.73 22.15 -10.00
N THR A 90 8.45 23.33 -10.52
CA THR A 90 9.37 24.08 -11.41
C THR A 90 10.13 25.16 -10.66
N SER A 91 9.63 25.56 -9.48
CA SER A 91 10.29 26.43 -8.52
C SER A 91 11.31 25.65 -7.67
N ALA A 92 12.08 26.38 -6.85
CA ALA A 92 13.00 25.77 -5.89
C ALA A 92 12.29 25.18 -4.65
N ASP A 93 10.95 25.14 -4.63
CA ASP A 93 10.20 24.63 -3.50
C ASP A 93 10.43 23.13 -3.32
N LEU A 94 10.63 22.73 -2.07
CA LEU A 94 10.96 21.35 -1.67
C LEU A 94 9.77 20.62 -1.03
N VAL A 95 8.59 21.23 -1.14
CA VAL A 95 7.32 20.74 -0.60
C VAL A 95 6.22 20.97 -1.63
N TYR A 96 5.10 20.28 -1.44
CA TYR A 96 3.88 20.60 -2.17
C TYR A 96 3.32 21.94 -1.71
N ALA A 97 2.99 22.80 -2.68
CA ALA A 97 2.29 24.05 -2.46
C ALA A 97 1.12 24.15 -3.45
N ALA A 98 -0.10 24.28 -2.93
CA ALA A 98 -1.30 24.41 -3.76
C ALA A 98 -1.20 25.64 -4.67
N GLY A 99 -1.44 25.46 -5.97
CA GLY A 99 -1.35 26.52 -6.98
C GLY A 99 0.05 26.79 -7.52
N ALA A 100 1.12 26.34 -6.84
CA ALA A 100 2.51 26.44 -7.31
C ALA A 100 3.05 25.11 -7.84
N SER A 101 2.74 24.01 -7.16
CA SER A 101 3.08 22.65 -7.59
C SER A 101 2.16 22.17 -8.72
N VAL A 102 2.72 21.44 -9.68
CA VAL A 102 1.95 20.79 -10.74
C VAL A 102 1.61 19.37 -10.33
N LEU A 103 0.32 19.04 -10.35
CA LEU A 103 -0.20 17.72 -10.03
C LEU A 103 -0.08 16.80 -11.25
N LEU A 104 0.65 15.69 -11.14
CA LEU A 104 0.67 14.66 -12.20
C LEU A 104 -0.43 13.63 -11.99
N GLU A 105 -0.57 13.14 -10.76
CA GLU A 105 -1.47 12.03 -10.45
C GLU A 105 -2.11 12.21 -9.08
N THR A 106 -3.39 11.85 -8.99
CA THR A 106 -4.11 11.72 -7.72
C THR A 106 -4.33 10.26 -7.43
N ILE A 107 -3.73 9.78 -6.34
CA ILE A 107 -3.75 8.36 -5.98
C ILE A 107 -4.64 8.18 -4.76
N ASN A 108 -5.71 7.42 -4.94
CA ASN A 108 -6.63 7.06 -3.86
C ASN A 108 -6.22 5.70 -3.26
N LEU A 109 -6.16 5.65 -1.93
CA LEU A 109 -6.12 4.39 -1.20
C LEU A 109 -7.48 3.73 -1.31
N THR A 110 -7.49 2.46 -1.67
CA THR A 110 -8.71 1.67 -1.86
C THR A 110 -8.98 0.79 -0.65
N ASN A 111 -10.13 0.12 -0.65
CA ASN A 111 -10.46 -0.90 0.35
C ASN A 111 -10.44 -0.37 1.80
N ASN A 112 -10.83 0.88 2.02
CA ASN A 112 -10.87 1.55 3.35
C ASN A 112 -9.53 1.53 4.09
N VAL A 113 -8.41 1.41 3.37
CA VAL A 113 -7.07 1.62 3.95
C VAL A 113 -6.84 3.11 4.09
N VAL A 114 -6.37 3.53 5.27
CA VAL A 114 -6.05 4.93 5.57
C VAL A 114 -4.58 5.08 5.95
N VAL A 115 -3.97 6.23 5.60
CA VAL A 115 -2.60 6.62 5.94
C VAL A 115 -2.58 7.70 7.02
N SER A 116 -1.58 7.64 7.90
CA SER A 116 -1.31 8.66 8.92
C SER A 116 0.20 8.76 9.17
N PRO A 117 0.74 9.96 9.47
CA PRO A 117 0.06 11.25 9.46
C PRO A 117 -0.24 11.77 8.04
N VAL A 118 -1.18 12.72 7.94
CA VAL A 118 -1.51 13.44 6.71
C VAL A 118 -0.78 14.79 6.66
N ALA A 119 -0.95 15.53 5.57
CA ALA A 119 -0.28 16.80 5.28
C ALA A 119 1.26 16.69 5.32
N GLN A 120 1.79 15.52 4.95
CA GLN A 120 3.22 15.26 4.86
C GLN A 120 3.67 15.27 3.41
N SER A 121 4.92 15.66 3.16
CA SER A 121 5.54 15.67 1.85
C SER A 121 6.88 14.93 1.86
N ILE A 122 7.09 14.09 0.86
CA ILE A 122 8.39 13.52 0.52
C ILE A 122 8.73 14.02 -0.88
N TYR A 123 9.90 14.62 -1.04
CA TYR A 123 10.31 15.27 -2.29
C TYR A 123 11.75 14.87 -2.65
N PHE A 124 12.02 14.66 -3.93
CA PHE A 124 13.30 14.20 -4.45
C PHE A 124 13.80 15.19 -5.52
N THR A 125 15.04 15.65 -5.39
CA THR A 125 15.65 16.60 -6.36
C THR A 125 16.68 15.91 -7.24
N PRO A 126 16.67 16.10 -8.58
CA PRO A 126 17.73 15.63 -9.48
C PRO A 126 19.09 16.33 -9.22
N PRO A 127 20.21 15.82 -9.76
CA PRO A 127 20.36 14.52 -10.44
C PRO A 127 20.61 13.35 -9.48
N ASP A 128 21.16 13.62 -8.29
CA ASP A 128 21.26 12.66 -7.18
C ASP A 128 20.08 12.93 -6.22
N PRO A 129 19.07 12.03 -6.14
CA PRO A 129 17.76 12.23 -5.52
C PRO A 129 17.86 12.50 -4.02
N THR A 130 18.28 13.70 -3.69
CA THR A 130 18.32 14.19 -2.32
C THR A 130 16.90 14.22 -1.80
N THR A 131 16.65 13.50 -0.70
CA THR A 131 15.30 13.31 -0.17
C THR A 131 14.99 14.38 0.85
N TYR A 132 13.97 15.20 0.58
CA TYR A 132 13.44 16.19 1.49
C TYR A 132 12.13 15.70 2.09
N ILE A 133 12.04 15.81 3.40
CA ILE A 133 10.87 15.45 4.20
C ILE A 133 10.31 16.75 4.75
N ASN A 134 9.11 17.12 4.31
CA ASN A 134 8.48 18.40 4.65
C ASN A 134 9.42 19.60 4.43
N GLY A 135 10.26 19.53 3.39
CA GLY A 135 11.20 20.59 3.01
C GLY A 135 12.57 20.52 3.69
N ALA A 136 12.80 19.58 4.61
CA ALA A 136 14.08 19.39 5.29
C ALA A 136 14.77 18.09 4.85
N ASN A 137 16.08 18.14 4.60
CA ASN A 137 16.89 16.93 4.36
C ASN A 137 17.41 16.37 5.69
N ALA A 138 16.50 15.94 6.58
CA ALA A 138 16.88 15.39 7.87
C ALA A 138 15.86 14.36 8.38
N GLY A 139 16.38 13.33 9.05
CA GLY A 139 15.57 12.35 9.78
C GLY A 139 14.84 11.36 8.87
N SER A 140 13.64 10.97 9.31
CA SER A 140 12.78 10.04 8.60
C SER A 140 11.30 10.40 8.79
N LEU A 141 10.48 9.98 7.84
CA LEU A 141 9.03 10.05 7.91
C LEU A 141 8.47 8.63 7.98
N VAL A 142 7.72 8.36 9.04
CA VAL A 142 7.00 7.10 9.24
C VAL A 142 5.54 7.33 8.87
N LEU A 143 5.05 6.57 7.89
CA LEU A 143 3.65 6.55 7.51
C LEU A 143 3.06 5.20 7.89
N THR A 144 1.96 5.22 8.63
CA THR A 144 1.22 4.03 9.05
C THR A 144 -0.02 3.89 8.19
N LEU A 145 -0.13 2.76 7.49
CA LEU A 145 -1.33 2.38 6.76
C LEU A 145 -2.14 1.42 7.61
N THR A 146 -3.42 1.72 7.80
CA THR A 146 -4.31 1.01 8.72
C THR A 146 -5.62 0.64 8.04
N ARG A 147 -6.15 -0.53 8.40
CA ARG A 147 -7.52 -0.94 8.13
C ARG A 147 -8.01 -1.83 9.28
N GLY A 148 -9.09 -1.41 9.95
CA GLY A 148 -9.56 -2.10 11.15
C GLY A 148 -8.46 -2.14 12.21
N VAL A 149 -8.14 -3.35 12.69
CA VAL A 149 -7.06 -3.59 13.68
C VAL A 149 -5.70 -3.91 13.06
N ARG A 150 -5.61 -3.93 11.72
CA ARG A 150 -4.36 -4.25 11.01
C ARG A 150 -3.67 -2.98 10.57
N SER A 151 -2.36 -2.93 10.77
CA SER A 151 -1.53 -1.84 10.27
C SER A 151 -0.17 -2.34 9.77
N LYS A 152 0.46 -1.54 8.92
CA LYS A 152 1.85 -1.66 8.51
C LYS A 152 2.44 -0.26 8.37
N THR A 153 3.75 -0.15 8.55
CA THR A 153 4.43 1.13 8.41
C THR A 153 5.38 1.11 7.23
N ILE A 154 5.54 2.28 6.62
CA ILE A 154 6.57 2.55 5.64
C ILE A 154 7.36 3.76 6.12
N THR A 155 8.69 3.60 6.15
CA THR A 155 9.60 4.65 6.60
C THR A 155 10.44 5.12 5.43
N THR A 156 10.45 6.42 5.17
CA THR A 156 11.36 7.05 4.22
C THR A 156 12.38 7.87 4.97
N TYR A 157 13.66 7.64 4.70
CA TYR A 157 14.78 8.33 5.32
C TYR A 157 15.31 9.43 4.41
N SER A 158 15.89 10.49 4.97
CA SER A 158 16.54 11.56 4.17
C SER A 158 17.71 11.06 3.31
N SER A 159 18.24 9.86 3.60
CA SER A 159 19.21 9.15 2.77
C SER A 159 18.63 8.49 1.51
N GLY A 160 17.32 8.56 1.30
CA GLY A 160 16.63 7.92 0.17
C GLY A 160 16.29 6.44 0.39
N LYS A 161 16.61 5.86 1.56
CA LYS A 161 16.16 4.50 1.93
C LYS A 161 14.64 4.51 2.16
N ILE A 162 13.95 3.52 1.59
CA ILE A 162 12.53 3.23 1.83
C ILE A 162 12.42 1.83 2.43
N ASP A 163 11.85 1.74 3.64
CA ASP A 163 11.72 0.51 4.41
C ASP A 163 10.27 0.23 4.79
N ILE A 164 9.88 -1.05 4.78
CA ILE A 164 8.53 -1.49 5.16
C ILE A 164 8.67 -2.40 6.37
N SER A 165 7.98 -2.05 7.46
CA SER A 165 7.91 -2.90 8.64
C SER A 165 6.46 -3.18 9.03
N SER A 166 6.27 -4.30 9.73
CA SER A 166 5.04 -4.53 10.48
C SER A 166 5.25 -3.99 11.90
N PRO A 167 4.21 -3.49 12.58
CA PRO A 167 4.28 -3.18 14.00
C PRO A 167 4.67 -4.39 14.85
#